data_AF-A0A1F6PY67-F1
#
_entry.id   AF-A0A1F6PY67-F1
#
_cell.length_a   1.000
_cell.length_b   1.000
_cell.length_c   1.000
_cell.angle_alpha   90.00
_cell.angle_beta   90.00
_cell.angle_gamma   90.00
#
_symmetry.space_group_name_H-M   'P 1'
#
loop_
_entity.id
_entity.type
_entity.pdbx_description
1 polymer ?
#
loop_
_entity_poly.entity_id
_entity_poly.type
_entity_poly.pdbx_seq_one_letter_code
_entity_poly.pdbx_strand_id
1 'polypeptide(L)'
;MSEELKEQIIKEIQRVAKEQNLDTLPKRTFKKVSCISEKQVCKIFGSWNTAVEASGLNPDNSTKKKSNDEIFEKLLISCKKYKKIPTTFELDRTVFQKRFSSWPSTLAEFKKWLLENYPTSEFINLIEDKSSVQITKDEPIRKSNDIAWQRTKDVFYGAPMDFEGLRHEPINEQGVVFLFGKIHEKLGITVEAVKTGFPDCEDKRLIDKNKNHWERVLIEFEYRSKNFLEHGHDPNKCDVIVCWLHDWQECPIEVIELKSIIETLDRLPRRS
;
A
#
# COMPACT_ATOMS: atom_id res chain seq x y z
N MET A 1 29.69 -41.59 11.58
CA MET A 1 28.74 -40.71 12.32
C MET A 1 28.17 -39.58 11.46
N SER A 2 28.95 -38.59 10.97
CA SER A 2 28.33 -37.48 10.18
C SER A 2 27.88 -37.88 8.77
N GLU A 3 28.67 -38.69 8.05
CA GLU A 3 28.33 -39.08 6.66
C GLU A 3 27.14 -40.05 6.58
N GLU A 4 27.01 -40.96 7.54
CA GLU A 4 25.91 -41.93 7.60
C GLU A 4 24.56 -41.24 7.87
N LEU A 5 24.57 -40.23 8.75
CA LEU A 5 23.40 -39.39 9.02
C LEU A 5 23.07 -38.46 7.85
N LYS A 6 24.07 -37.99 7.12
CA LYS A 6 23.90 -37.20 5.89
C LYS A 6 23.19 -38.01 4.81
N GLU A 7 23.58 -39.27 4.62
CA GLU A 7 22.93 -40.17 3.66
C GLU A 7 21.50 -40.52 4.05
N GLN A 8 21.22 -40.72 5.36
CA GLN A 8 19.86 -40.92 5.86
C GLN A 8 18.94 -39.74 5.55
N ILE A 9 19.41 -38.50 5.73
CA ILE A 9 18.64 -37.30 5.45
C ILE A 9 18.33 -37.16 3.95
N ILE A 10 19.32 -37.45 3.09
CA ILE A 10 19.12 -37.42 1.63
C ILE A 10 18.04 -38.42 1.20
N LYS A 11 18.14 -39.67 1.66
CA LYS A 11 17.15 -40.71 1.33
C LYS A 11 15.74 -40.34 1.79
N GLU A 12 15.63 -39.73 2.97
CA GLU A 12 14.34 -39.29 3.50
C GLU A 12 13.75 -38.10 2.73
N ILE A 13 14.58 -37.12 2.34
CA ILE A 13 14.15 -36.00 1.49
C ILE A 13 13.65 -36.52 0.13
N GLN A 14 14.38 -37.45 -0.48
CA GLN A 14 14.00 -38.08 -1.76
C GLN A 14 12.70 -38.88 -1.64
N ARG A 15 12.52 -39.65 -0.55
CA ARG A 15 11.30 -40.42 -0.28
C ARG A 15 10.08 -39.49 -0.19
N VAL A 16 10.16 -38.44 0.62
CA VAL A 16 9.03 -37.51 0.83
C VAL A 16 8.72 -36.73 -0.46
N ALA A 17 9.73 -36.30 -1.21
CA ALA A 17 9.52 -35.61 -2.48
C ALA A 17 8.81 -36.51 -3.51
N LYS A 18 9.21 -37.79 -3.58
CA LYS A 18 8.58 -38.78 -4.47
C LYS A 18 7.14 -39.10 -4.07
N GLU A 19 6.85 -39.27 -2.77
CA GLU A 19 5.50 -39.52 -2.27
C GLU A 19 4.53 -38.36 -2.54
N GLN A 20 5.04 -37.13 -2.52
CA GLN A 20 4.24 -35.93 -2.77
C GLN A 20 4.24 -35.49 -4.24
N ASN A 21 4.99 -36.17 -5.10
CA ASN A 21 5.18 -35.84 -6.51
C ASN A 21 5.64 -34.38 -6.72
N LEU A 22 6.65 -33.95 -5.95
CA LEU A 22 7.18 -32.58 -5.99
C LEU A 22 8.63 -32.55 -6.47
N ASP A 23 8.94 -31.64 -7.42
CA ASP A 23 10.30 -31.38 -7.90
C ASP A 23 11.13 -30.49 -6.94
N THR A 24 10.46 -29.91 -5.94
CA THR A 24 11.04 -29.17 -4.83
C THR A 24 10.35 -29.59 -3.53
N LEU A 25 11.08 -29.71 -2.42
CA LEU A 25 10.47 -30.10 -1.14
C LEU A 25 10.40 -28.92 -0.16
N PRO A 26 9.20 -28.34 0.07
CA PRO A 26 9.04 -27.31 1.08
C PRO A 26 9.28 -27.84 2.49
N LYS A 27 9.94 -27.03 3.32
CA LYS A 27 10.24 -27.32 4.73
C LYS A 27 9.03 -27.82 5.52
N ARG A 28 7.87 -27.17 5.33
CA ARG A 28 6.61 -27.50 6.03
C ARG A 28 6.12 -28.90 5.68
N THR A 29 6.28 -29.32 4.43
CA THR A 29 5.85 -30.65 3.96
C THR A 29 6.74 -31.73 4.55
N PHE A 30 8.07 -31.53 4.52
CA PHE A 30 9.01 -32.47 5.13
C PHE A 30 8.78 -32.64 6.65
N LYS A 31 8.57 -31.54 7.38
CA LYS A 31 8.32 -31.59 8.83
C LYS A 31 7.03 -32.32 9.21
N LYS A 32 6.03 -32.36 8.33
CA LYS A 32 4.77 -33.07 8.57
C LYS A 32 4.89 -34.58 8.39
N VAL A 33 5.79 -35.02 7.51
CA VAL A 33 5.90 -36.43 7.10
C VAL A 33 7.09 -37.12 7.75
N SER A 34 8.20 -36.39 7.94
CA SER A 34 9.45 -36.93 8.48
C SER A 34 9.56 -36.70 9.99
N CYS A 35 10.17 -37.67 10.68
CA CYS A 35 10.57 -37.54 12.08
C CYS A 35 11.90 -36.79 12.26
N ILE A 36 12.58 -36.43 11.17
CA ILE A 36 13.86 -35.71 11.22
C ILE A 36 13.61 -34.23 11.46
N SER A 37 14.26 -33.66 12.49
CA SER A 37 14.11 -32.24 12.78
C SER A 37 14.86 -31.36 11.78
N GLU A 38 14.27 -30.21 11.43
CA GLU A 38 14.95 -29.19 10.60
C GLU A 38 16.32 -28.78 11.20
N LYS A 39 16.42 -28.73 12.53
CA LYS A 39 17.69 -28.41 13.22
C LYS A 39 18.78 -29.42 12.91
N GLN A 40 18.45 -30.71 12.81
CA GLN A 40 19.42 -31.75 12.43
C GLN A 40 19.84 -31.58 10.96
N VAL A 41 18.90 -31.28 10.07
CA VAL A 41 19.21 -31.03 8.64
C VAL A 41 20.14 -29.82 8.48
N CYS A 42 19.81 -28.68 9.11
CA CYS A 42 20.65 -27.49 9.05
C CYS A 42 22.00 -27.69 9.73
N LYS A 43 22.11 -28.53 10.77
CA LYS A 43 23.40 -28.84 11.42
C LYS A 43 24.38 -29.57 10.48
N ILE A 44 23.87 -30.36 9.54
CA ILE A 44 24.70 -31.18 8.63
C ILE A 44 24.93 -30.47 7.30
N PHE A 45 23.88 -29.88 6.71
CA PHE A 45 23.93 -29.28 5.38
C PHE A 45 24.10 -27.76 5.41
N GLY A 46 24.12 -27.13 6.59
CA GLY A 46 24.17 -25.68 6.78
C GLY A 46 22.84 -24.99 6.51
N SER A 47 22.14 -25.37 5.43
CA SER A 47 20.82 -24.85 5.08
C SER A 47 19.89 -25.93 4.51
N TRP A 48 18.59 -25.67 4.58
CA TRP A 48 17.58 -26.53 3.96
C TRP A 48 17.75 -26.63 2.45
N ASN A 49 18.02 -25.51 1.77
CA ASN A 49 18.16 -25.50 0.32
C ASN A 49 19.39 -26.32 -0.11
N THR A 50 20.48 -26.26 0.65
CA THR A 50 21.66 -27.11 0.42
C THR A 50 21.33 -28.60 0.60
N ALA A 51 20.46 -28.96 1.54
CA ALA A 51 20.02 -30.35 1.72
C ALA A 51 19.12 -30.83 0.56
N VAL A 52 18.24 -29.96 0.06
CA VAL A 52 17.37 -30.23 -1.10
C VAL A 52 18.20 -30.39 -2.38
N GLU A 53 19.17 -29.50 -2.61
CA GLU A 53 20.15 -29.60 -3.71
C GLU A 53 20.97 -30.89 -3.63
N ALA A 54 21.51 -31.22 -2.45
CA ALA A 54 22.27 -32.45 -2.23
C ALA A 54 21.43 -33.73 -2.43
N SER A 55 20.10 -33.60 -2.38
CA SER A 55 19.16 -34.68 -2.65
C SER A 55 18.78 -34.79 -4.13
N GLY A 56 19.32 -33.93 -5.00
CA GLY A 56 19.02 -33.89 -6.43
C GLY A 56 17.69 -33.20 -6.77
N LEU A 57 17.12 -32.44 -5.84
CA LEU A 57 15.87 -31.69 -6.02
C LEU A 57 16.16 -30.20 -6.23
N ASN A 58 15.19 -29.48 -6.78
CA ASN A 58 15.32 -28.04 -6.97
C ASN A 58 15.00 -27.30 -5.67
N PRO A 59 15.91 -26.50 -5.09
CA PRO A 59 15.61 -25.73 -3.89
C PRO A 59 14.59 -24.63 -4.18
N ASP A 60 13.71 -24.38 -3.21
CA ASP A 60 12.80 -23.25 -3.28
C ASP A 60 13.58 -21.94 -3.05
N ASN A 61 13.80 -21.21 -4.15
CA ASN A 61 14.47 -19.92 -4.15
C ASN A 61 13.48 -18.73 -4.04
N SER A 62 12.18 -18.99 -3.82
CA SER A 62 11.17 -17.93 -3.66
C SER A 62 11.48 -16.98 -2.49
N THR A 63 12.22 -17.46 -1.48
CA THR A 63 12.66 -16.69 -0.32
C THR A 63 14.03 -16.04 -0.47
N LYS A 64 14.75 -16.25 -1.58
CA LYS A 64 16.06 -15.61 -1.80
C LYS A 64 15.85 -14.10 -1.92
N LYS A 65 16.53 -13.33 -1.08
CA LYS A 65 16.44 -11.85 -1.06
C LYS A 65 16.88 -11.33 -2.43
N LYS A 66 15.96 -10.73 -3.18
CA LYS A 66 16.24 -10.19 -4.52
C LYS A 66 17.36 -9.16 -4.48
N SER A 67 18.21 -9.12 -5.49
CA SER A 67 19.26 -8.09 -5.59
C SER A 67 18.65 -6.71 -5.82
N ASN A 68 19.46 -5.64 -5.71
CA ASN A 68 18.99 -4.30 -6.09
C ASN A 68 18.64 -4.26 -7.58
N ASP A 69 19.45 -4.92 -8.42
CA ASP A 69 19.25 -4.97 -9.88
C ASP A 69 17.93 -5.66 -10.24
N GLU A 70 17.63 -6.80 -9.62
CA GLU A 70 16.36 -7.51 -9.87
C GLU A 70 15.13 -6.69 -9.45
N ILE A 71 15.28 -5.88 -8.41
CA ILE A 71 14.24 -4.96 -7.93
C ILE A 71 14.09 -3.78 -8.88
N PHE A 72 15.19 -3.21 -9.39
CA PHE A 72 15.17 -2.11 -10.34
C PHE A 72 14.73 -2.54 -11.74
N GLU A 73 15.04 -3.75 -12.18
CA GLU A 73 14.51 -4.32 -13.43
C GLU A 73 12.98 -4.41 -13.39
N LYS A 74 12.41 -4.85 -12.26
CA LYS A 74 10.95 -4.84 -12.07
C LYS A 74 10.36 -3.42 -12.16
N LEU A 75 11.06 -2.44 -11.60
CA LEU A 75 10.65 -1.04 -11.69
C LEU A 75 10.73 -0.55 -13.14
N LEU A 76 11.81 -0.86 -13.87
CA LEU A 76 11.98 -0.51 -15.27
C LEU A 76 10.92 -1.15 -16.17
N ILE A 77 10.61 -2.43 -15.99
CA ILE A 77 9.53 -3.12 -16.71
C ILE A 77 8.19 -2.40 -16.49
N SER A 78 7.93 -2.00 -15.25
CA SER A 78 6.72 -1.24 -14.91
C SER A 78 6.72 0.13 -15.57
N CYS A 79 7.85 0.85 -15.55
CA CYS A 79 8.00 2.13 -16.25
C CYS A 79 7.72 2.00 -17.75
N LYS A 80 8.28 0.96 -18.41
CA LYS A 80 8.03 0.66 -19.83
C LYS A 80 6.56 0.35 -20.10
N LYS A 81 5.91 -0.43 -19.23
CA LYS A 81 4.49 -0.79 -19.37
C LYS A 81 3.58 0.44 -19.34
N TYR A 82 3.81 1.35 -18.39
CA TYR A 82 2.94 2.51 -18.19
C TYR A 82 3.46 3.79 -18.86
N LYS A 83 4.62 3.74 -19.51
CA LYS A 83 5.32 4.88 -20.13
C LYS A 83 5.50 6.08 -19.19
N LYS A 84 5.59 5.83 -17.88
CA LYS A 84 5.73 6.81 -16.81
C LYS A 84 6.32 6.15 -15.56
N ILE A 85 6.75 6.93 -14.58
CA ILE A 85 7.10 6.39 -13.26
C ILE A 85 5.84 5.81 -12.61
N PRO A 86 5.79 4.49 -12.33
CA PRO A 86 4.56 3.83 -11.90
C PRO A 86 4.10 4.36 -10.55
N THR A 87 2.80 4.61 -10.43
CA THR A 87 2.12 4.99 -9.17
C THR A 87 2.13 3.85 -8.15
N THR A 88 1.68 4.10 -6.92
CA THR A 88 1.46 3.04 -5.91
C THR A 88 0.46 1.97 -6.36
N PHE A 89 -0.41 2.28 -7.31
CA PHE A 89 -1.42 1.35 -7.86
C PHE A 89 -0.85 0.46 -8.96
N GLU A 90 0.13 0.97 -9.68
CA GLU A 90 0.73 0.30 -10.84
C GLU A 90 1.90 -0.62 -10.45
N LEU A 91 2.51 -0.37 -9.28
CA LEU A 91 3.61 -1.15 -8.73
C LEU A 91 3.55 -1.13 -7.20
N ASP A 92 3.57 -2.31 -6.57
CA ASP A 92 3.76 -2.42 -5.13
C ASP A 92 5.13 -1.85 -4.73
N ARG A 93 5.10 -0.75 -3.96
CA ARG A 93 6.29 -0.02 -3.52
C ARG A 93 6.85 -0.51 -2.20
N THR A 94 6.20 -1.46 -1.51
CA THR A 94 6.59 -1.92 -0.16
C THR A 94 8.02 -2.47 -0.12
N VAL A 95 8.40 -3.25 -1.14
CA VAL A 95 9.76 -3.82 -1.27
C VAL A 95 10.81 -2.72 -1.42
N PHE A 96 10.48 -1.65 -2.15
CA PHE A 96 11.37 -0.52 -2.39
C PHE A 96 11.51 0.36 -1.14
N GLN A 97 10.39 0.69 -0.48
CA GLN A 97 10.37 1.49 0.74
C GLN A 97 11.12 0.79 1.89
N LYS A 98 10.96 -0.53 2.06
CA LYS A 98 11.71 -1.30 3.08
C LYS A 98 13.22 -1.31 2.81
N ARG A 99 13.64 -1.16 1.55
CA ARG A 99 15.06 -1.29 1.15
C ARG A 99 15.79 0.03 1.03
N PHE A 100 15.10 1.08 0.60
CA PHE A 100 15.66 2.40 0.32
C PHE A 100 15.03 3.52 1.16
N SER A 101 14.27 3.15 2.21
CA SER A 101 13.64 4.03 3.21
C SER A 101 12.48 4.90 2.71
N SER A 102 12.55 5.43 1.49
CA SER A 102 11.50 6.27 0.90
C SER A 102 11.40 6.12 -0.62
N TRP A 103 10.28 6.53 -1.19
CA TRP A 103 10.09 6.52 -2.65
C TRP A 103 11.01 7.52 -3.38
N PRO A 104 11.20 8.77 -2.91
CA PRO A 104 12.22 9.66 -3.49
C PRO A 104 13.64 9.07 -3.45
N SER A 105 14.03 8.46 -2.33
CA SER A 105 15.33 7.78 -2.21
C SER A 105 15.45 6.60 -3.17
N THR A 106 14.37 5.84 -3.37
CA THR A 106 14.31 4.76 -4.37
C THR A 106 14.55 5.31 -5.77
N LEU A 107 13.91 6.42 -6.15
CA LEU A 107 14.07 7.02 -7.48
C LEU A 107 15.47 7.60 -7.70
N ALA A 108 16.10 8.14 -6.66
CA ALA A 108 17.48 8.60 -6.73
C ALA A 108 18.47 7.45 -7.01
N GLU A 109 18.34 6.34 -6.28
CA GLU A 109 19.17 5.15 -6.51
C GLU A 109 18.83 4.46 -7.84
N PHE A 110 17.55 4.43 -8.22
CA PHE A 110 17.12 3.92 -9.52
C PHE A 110 17.69 4.76 -10.68
N LYS A 111 17.78 6.09 -10.54
CA LYS A 111 18.40 6.96 -11.54
C LYS A 111 19.88 6.63 -11.72
N LYS A 112 20.64 6.46 -10.63
CA LYS A 112 22.05 6.05 -10.70
C LYS A 112 22.18 4.71 -11.44
N TRP A 113 21.36 3.75 -11.06
CA TRP A 113 21.32 2.44 -11.71
C TRP A 113 20.97 2.53 -13.20
N LEU A 114 20.03 3.40 -13.59
CA LEU A 114 19.70 3.66 -14.99
C LEU A 114 20.86 4.31 -15.75
N LEU A 115 21.58 5.27 -15.16
CA LEU A 115 22.73 5.90 -15.80
C LEU A 115 23.86 4.89 -16.05
N GLU A 116 24.04 3.92 -15.14
CA GLU A 116 25.06 2.88 -15.26
C GLU A 116 24.68 1.78 -16.27
N ASN A 117 23.41 1.33 -16.28
CA ASN A 117 22.99 0.16 -17.06
C ASN A 117 22.23 0.50 -18.35
N TYR A 118 21.54 1.64 -18.39
CA TYR A 118 20.67 2.08 -19.49
C TYR A 118 20.77 3.60 -19.74
N PRO A 119 21.97 4.13 -20.10
CA PRO A 119 22.24 5.57 -20.13
C PRO A 119 21.38 6.37 -21.13
N THR A 120 20.78 5.71 -22.12
CA THR A 120 19.88 6.32 -23.12
C THR A 120 18.39 6.20 -22.76
N SER A 121 18.08 5.71 -21.56
CA SER A 121 16.71 5.50 -21.11
C SER A 121 15.94 6.81 -20.97
N GLU A 122 14.77 6.91 -21.64
CA GLU A 122 13.85 8.04 -21.51
C GLU A 122 13.36 8.28 -20.07
N PHE A 123 13.43 7.25 -19.22
CA PHE A 123 13.04 7.32 -17.82
C PHE A 123 14.03 8.10 -16.94
N ILE A 124 15.25 8.35 -17.41
CA ILE A 124 16.22 9.18 -16.68
C ILE A 124 15.69 10.61 -16.56
N ASN A 125 15.15 11.16 -17.66
CA ASN A 125 14.60 12.52 -17.72
C ASN A 125 13.26 12.62 -16.98
N LEU A 126 12.45 11.56 -17.01
CA LEU A 126 11.17 11.51 -16.28
C LEU A 126 11.34 11.53 -14.74
N ILE A 127 12.52 11.16 -14.25
CA ILE A 127 12.86 11.27 -12.80
C ILE A 127 13.29 12.71 -12.45
N GLU A 128 13.76 13.50 -13.43
CA GLU A 128 14.15 14.91 -13.20
C GLU A 128 12.94 15.84 -13.00
N ASP A 129 11.84 15.60 -13.72
CA ASP A 129 10.68 16.50 -13.76
C ASP A 129 9.87 16.61 -12.44
N LYS A 130 10.10 15.72 -11.47
CA LYS A 130 9.51 15.84 -10.12
C LYS A 130 10.43 16.49 -9.08
N SER A 131 11.66 16.82 -9.47
CA SER A 131 12.60 17.61 -8.66
C SER A 131 12.56 19.11 -9.00
N SER A 132 11.86 19.49 -10.08
CA SER A 132 11.80 20.85 -10.62
C SER A 132 10.36 21.35 -10.81
N VAL A 133 9.57 21.43 -9.73
CA VAL A 133 8.42 22.36 -9.71
C VAL A 133 8.89 23.63 -9.00
N GLN A 134 9.13 24.67 -9.79
CA GLN A 134 9.42 26.02 -9.30
C GLN A 134 8.16 26.63 -8.68
N ILE A 135 8.19 26.78 -7.35
CA ILE A 135 7.30 27.68 -6.63
C ILE A 135 7.73 29.11 -7.01
N THR A 136 6.86 29.84 -7.72
CA THR A 136 7.06 31.26 -7.98
C THR A 136 7.03 32.02 -6.65
N LYS A 137 8.09 32.81 -6.45
CA LYS A 137 8.41 33.58 -5.26
C LYS A 137 7.45 34.76 -5.09
N ASP A 138 6.68 34.75 -4.01
CA ASP A 138 6.60 35.92 -3.15
C ASP A 138 7.48 35.63 -1.90
N GLU A 139 8.11 36.68 -1.38
CA GLU A 139 9.41 36.70 -0.67
C GLU A 139 9.71 35.61 0.38
N PRO A 140 10.99 35.19 0.52
CA PRO A 140 11.38 34.12 1.42
C PRO A 140 11.43 34.62 2.86
N ILE A 141 10.54 34.12 3.71
CA ILE A 141 10.87 33.93 5.13
C ILE A 141 12.10 33.02 5.14
N ARG A 142 13.25 33.56 5.54
CA ARG A 142 14.53 32.85 5.65
C ARG A 142 14.31 31.51 6.33
N LYS A 143 14.48 30.41 5.60
CA LYS A 143 14.65 29.08 6.22
C LYS A 143 15.98 29.11 6.96
N SER A 144 15.95 29.28 8.27
CA SER A 144 17.04 28.87 9.12
C SER A 144 17.18 27.35 8.99
N ASN A 145 18.10 26.92 8.12
CA ASN A 145 18.79 25.67 8.36
C ASN A 145 19.59 25.88 9.65
N ASP A 146 19.08 25.36 10.77
CA ASP A 146 19.84 24.81 11.92
C ASP A 146 18.95 24.65 13.16
N ILE A 147 17.79 24.03 12.98
CA ILE A 147 17.09 23.42 14.12
C ILE A 147 16.71 22.00 13.69
N ALA A 148 17.50 21.02 14.14
CA ALA A 148 17.07 19.64 14.17
C ALA A 148 15.93 19.55 15.19
N TRP A 149 14.70 19.78 14.73
CA TRP A 149 13.51 19.62 15.55
C TRP A 149 13.46 18.18 16.05
N GLN A 150 13.78 17.99 17.33
CA GLN A 150 13.48 16.72 17.98
C GLN A 150 11.98 16.52 17.85
N ARG A 151 11.56 15.44 17.17
CA ARG A 151 10.14 15.11 17.00
C ARG A 151 9.51 15.07 18.38
N THR A 152 8.69 16.06 18.67
CA THR A 152 7.83 16.01 19.85
C THR A 152 6.87 14.86 19.65
N LYS A 153 6.71 14.09 20.70
CA LYS A 153 5.82 12.94 20.70
C LYS A 153 4.38 13.42 20.51
N ASP A 154 3.78 12.94 19.42
CA ASP A 154 2.43 12.34 19.38
C ASP A 154 1.29 13.08 18.68
N VAL A 155 1.46 14.29 18.11
CA VAL A 155 0.39 14.90 17.31
C VAL A 155 0.87 15.34 15.93
N PHE A 156 0.37 14.66 14.91
CA PHE A 156 0.57 15.01 13.49
C PHE A 156 -0.67 15.72 12.98
N TYR A 157 -0.48 16.71 12.11
CA TYR A 157 -1.54 17.43 11.43
C TYR A 157 -1.39 17.24 9.93
N GLY A 158 -2.51 17.19 9.20
CA GLY A 158 -2.53 17.19 7.75
C GLY A 158 -2.14 18.55 7.17
N ALA A 159 -2.20 18.68 5.85
CA ALA A 159 -1.98 19.98 5.20
C ALA A 159 -3.01 21.02 5.67
N PRO A 160 -2.70 22.32 5.67
CA PRO A 160 -3.69 23.35 5.96
C PRO A 160 -4.88 23.27 5.00
N MET A 161 -6.10 23.36 5.53
CA MET A 161 -7.36 23.28 4.76
C MET A 161 -8.36 24.38 5.15
N ASP A 162 -8.36 24.82 6.42
CA ASP A 162 -9.27 25.84 6.99
C ASP A 162 -10.74 25.80 6.53
N PHE A 163 -11.35 24.62 6.62
CA PHE A 163 -12.72 24.38 6.18
C PHE A 163 -13.65 24.17 7.38
N GLU A 164 -14.71 24.98 7.49
CA GLU A 164 -15.73 24.89 8.56
C GLU A 164 -15.15 24.78 9.99
N GLY A 165 -14.02 25.48 10.23
CA GLY A 165 -13.29 25.47 11.50
C GLY A 165 -12.28 24.34 11.68
N LEU A 166 -12.15 23.42 10.71
CA LEU A 166 -11.11 22.41 10.66
C LEU A 166 -9.89 22.95 9.90
N ARG A 167 -8.83 23.29 10.65
CA ARG A 167 -7.64 23.97 10.08
C ARG A 167 -6.76 23.06 9.23
N HIS A 168 -6.81 21.76 9.43
CA HIS A 168 -5.93 20.80 8.77
C HIS A 168 -6.73 19.65 8.16
N GLU A 169 -6.23 19.12 7.04
CA GLU A 169 -6.74 17.91 6.39
C GLU A 169 -6.75 16.73 7.37
N PRO A 170 -7.72 15.79 7.23
CA PRO A 170 -7.69 14.55 7.97
C PRO A 170 -6.46 13.72 7.59
N ILE A 171 -5.96 12.94 8.54
CA ILE A 171 -4.81 12.02 8.35
C ILE A 171 -5.16 10.57 8.65
N ASN A 172 -6.43 10.31 8.97
CA ASN A 172 -6.99 9.00 9.32
C ASN A 172 -8.52 9.01 9.11
N GLU A 173 -9.15 7.86 9.30
CA GLU A 173 -10.60 7.64 9.16
C GLU A 173 -11.42 8.51 10.11
N GLN A 174 -11.03 8.65 11.37
CA GLN A 174 -11.76 9.49 12.33
C GLN A 174 -11.87 10.95 11.90
N GLY A 175 -10.83 11.48 11.24
CA GLY A 175 -10.87 12.80 10.63
C GLY A 175 -11.89 12.90 9.49
N VAL A 176 -12.02 11.84 8.68
CA VAL A 176 -13.03 11.73 7.61
C VAL A 176 -14.43 11.71 8.20
N VAL A 177 -14.69 10.90 9.23
CA VAL A 177 -15.97 10.83 9.93
C VAL A 177 -16.37 12.20 10.46
N PHE A 178 -15.45 12.90 11.13
CA PHE A 178 -15.71 14.24 11.65
C PHE A 178 -16.06 15.23 10.54
N LEU A 179 -15.32 15.18 9.43
CA LEU A 179 -15.49 16.09 8.30
C LEU A 179 -16.80 15.83 7.56
N PHE A 180 -17.17 14.56 7.35
CA PHE A 180 -18.49 14.18 6.86
C PHE A 180 -19.60 14.70 7.77
N GLY A 181 -19.45 14.56 9.09
CA GLY A 181 -20.35 15.15 10.08
C GLY A 181 -20.54 16.67 9.98
N LYS A 182 -19.61 17.39 9.32
CA LYS A 182 -19.74 18.83 9.05
C LYS A 182 -20.47 19.16 7.74
N ILE A 183 -20.53 18.23 6.79
CA ILE A 183 -21.01 18.51 5.42
C ILE A 183 -22.13 17.58 4.94
N HIS A 184 -22.52 16.56 5.69
CA HIS A 184 -23.52 15.57 5.26
C HIS A 184 -24.83 16.22 4.78
N GLU A 185 -25.30 17.29 5.44
CA GLU A 185 -26.49 18.02 4.99
C GLU A 185 -26.31 18.70 3.63
N LYS A 186 -25.11 19.23 3.35
CA LYS A 186 -24.76 19.80 2.03
C LYS A 186 -24.70 18.73 0.94
N LEU A 187 -24.45 17.48 1.33
CA LEU A 187 -24.51 16.31 0.44
C LEU A 187 -25.94 15.76 0.28
N GLY A 188 -26.93 16.34 0.96
CA GLY A 188 -28.29 15.81 0.96
C GLY A 188 -28.42 14.50 1.73
N ILE A 189 -27.57 14.28 2.74
CA ILE A 189 -27.56 13.08 3.58
C ILE A 189 -27.94 13.46 5.01
N THR A 190 -28.82 12.65 5.62
CA THR A 190 -29.20 12.73 7.03
C THR A 190 -28.65 11.51 7.76
N VAL A 191 -27.91 11.75 8.83
CA VAL A 191 -27.28 10.70 9.63
C VAL A 191 -28.27 10.10 10.63
N GLU A 192 -28.46 8.77 10.61
CA GLU A 192 -29.35 8.09 11.56
C GLU A 192 -28.57 7.42 12.68
N ALA A 193 -27.48 6.71 12.37
CA ALA A 193 -26.64 6.05 13.36
C ALA A 193 -25.21 5.80 12.88
N VAL A 194 -24.23 6.22 13.69
CA VAL A 194 -22.82 5.84 13.56
C VAL A 194 -22.55 4.65 14.49
N LYS A 195 -21.88 3.62 13.98
CA LYS A 195 -21.63 2.33 14.65
C LYS A 195 -20.14 2.00 14.61
N THR A 196 -19.71 1.04 15.43
CA THR A 196 -18.30 0.60 15.51
C THR A 196 -18.00 -0.62 14.63
N GLY A 197 -18.94 -1.05 13.79
CA GLY A 197 -18.81 -2.26 13.00
C GLY A 197 -19.43 -2.06 11.63
N PHE A 198 -18.89 -2.79 10.67
CA PHE A 198 -19.24 -2.67 9.26
C PHE A 198 -20.73 -2.93 8.95
N PRO A 199 -21.39 -2.06 8.17
CA PRO A 199 -20.91 -0.74 7.72
C PRO A 199 -20.99 0.31 8.85
N ASP A 200 -20.04 1.24 8.86
CA ASP A 200 -19.85 2.24 9.93
C ASP A 200 -21.05 3.15 10.17
N CYS A 201 -21.83 3.45 9.13
CA CYS A 201 -22.93 4.41 9.21
C CYS A 201 -24.18 3.92 8.51
N GLU A 202 -25.32 4.23 9.12
CA GLU A 202 -26.63 4.10 8.51
C GLU A 202 -27.26 5.49 8.41
N ASP A 203 -27.59 5.87 7.18
CA ASP A 203 -28.03 7.22 6.84
C ASP A 203 -29.25 7.17 5.90
N LYS A 204 -29.79 8.34 5.57
CA LYS A 204 -30.75 8.55 4.49
C LYS A 204 -30.24 9.59 3.51
N ARG A 205 -30.25 9.29 2.22
CA ARG A 205 -29.93 10.25 1.15
C ARG A 205 -31.20 10.76 0.47
N LEU A 206 -31.23 12.05 0.17
CA LEU A 206 -32.33 12.71 -0.53
C LEU A 206 -32.24 12.43 -2.03
N ILE A 207 -33.23 11.75 -2.60
CA ILE A 207 -33.27 11.37 -4.02
C ILE A 207 -34.12 12.35 -4.86
N ASP A 208 -35.22 12.86 -4.29
CA ASP A 208 -36.07 13.86 -4.95
C ASP A 208 -36.42 14.97 -3.95
N LYS A 209 -35.82 16.15 -4.15
CA LYS A 209 -36.03 17.31 -3.29
C LYS A 209 -37.46 17.87 -3.36
N ASN A 210 -38.12 17.79 -4.51
CA ASN A 210 -39.45 18.35 -4.69
C ASN A 210 -40.51 17.49 -4.01
N LYS A 211 -40.33 16.17 -4.06
CA LYS A 211 -41.23 15.19 -3.42
C LYS A 211 -40.81 14.82 -2.00
N ASN A 212 -39.66 15.34 -1.54
CA ASN A 212 -39.06 14.99 -0.26
C ASN A 212 -38.89 13.46 -0.09
N HIS A 213 -38.40 12.79 -1.12
CA HIS A 213 -38.17 11.34 -1.10
C HIS A 213 -36.75 11.03 -0.61
N TRP A 214 -36.68 10.15 0.39
CA TRP A 214 -35.45 9.72 1.04
C TRP A 214 -35.25 8.22 0.85
N GLU A 215 -34.02 7.82 0.61
CA GLU A 215 -33.60 6.42 0.48
C GLU A 215 -32.59 6.10 1.58
N ARG A 216 -32.70 4.91 2.18
CA ARG A 216 -31.71 4.40 3.13
C ARG A 216 -30.38 4.17 2.42
N VAL A 217 -29.28 4.57 3.04
CA VAL A 217 -27.93 4.34 2.52
C VAL A 217 -27.01 3.87 3.64
N LEU A 218 -26.24 2.81 3.36
CA LEU A 218 -25.21 2.28 4.24
C LEU A 218 -23.85 2.80 3.79
N ILE A 219 -23.12 3.45 4.71
CA ILE A 219 -21.86 4.11 4.43
C ILE A 219 -20.73 3.45 5.21
N GLU A 220 -19.61 3.21 4.53
CA GLU A 220 -18.32 2.92 5.16
C GLU A 220 -17.40 4.14 5.07
N PHE A 221 -16.74 4.48 6.19
CA PHE A 221 -15.78 5.57 6.21
C PHE A 221 -14.36 5.05 6.06
N GLU A 222 -13.64 5.60 5.09
CA GLU A 222 -12.27 5.18 4.84
C GLU A 222 -11.35 6.40 4.66
N TYR A 223 -10.10 6.31 5.10
CA TYR A 223 -9.16 7.39 4.76
C TYR A 223 -8.89 7.40 3.25
N ARG A 224 -8.69 6.22 2.68
CA ARG A 224 -8.55 5.99 1.23
C ARG A 224 -9.57 4.98 0.77
N SER A 225 -10.23 5.19 -0.36
CA SER A 225 -11.24 4.22 -0.84
C SER A 225 -10.72 2.78 -0.98
N LYS A 226 -9.42 2.60 -1.30
CA LYS A 226 -8.80 1.27 -1.38
C LYS A 226 -8.67 0.57 -0.03
N ASN A 227 -8.68 1.30 1.10
CA ASN A 227 -8.68 0.69 2.43
C ASN A 227 -9.88 -0.25 2.61
N PHE A 228 -11.03 0.08 2.03
CA PHE A 228 -12.22 -0.79 2.01
C PHE A 228 -11.89 -2.21 1.52
N LEU A 229 -11.17 -2.29 0.40
CA LEU A 229 -10.71 -3.54 -0.19
C LEU A 229 -9.63 -4.21 0.67
N GLU A 230 -8.71 -3.43 1.25
CA GLU A 230 -7.62 -3.93 2.09
C GLU A 230 -8.13 -4.50 3.42
N HIS A 231 -9.21 -3.95 3.97
CA HIS A 231 -9.91 -4.45 5.16
C HIS A 231 -10.79 -5.68 4.87
N GLY A 232 -11.08 -5.97 3.59
CA GLY A 232 -11.86 -7.12 3.17
C GLY A 232 -13.37 -6.97 3.39
N HIS A 233 -13.87 -5.74 3.34
CA HIS A 233 -15.30 -5.44 3.43
C HIS A 233 -16.05 -5.98 2.20
N ASP A 234 -17.29 -6.42 2.42
CA ASP A 234 -18.15 -7.00 1.37
C ASP A 234 -18.90 -5.86 0.63
N PRO A 235 -18.64 -5.64 -0.67
CA PRO A 235 -19.30 -4.59 -1.43
C PRO A 235 -20.82 -4.72 -1.50
N ASN A 236 -21.38 -5.90 -1.26
CA ASN A 236 -22.83 -6.12 -1.31
C ASN A 236 -23.55 -5.70 -0.01
N LYS A 237 -22.80 -5.29 1.01
CA LYS A 237 -23.34 -4.90 2.33
C LYS A 237 -23.09 -3.42 2.66
N CYS A 238 -22.63 -2.66 1.68
CA CYS A 238 -22.33 -1.24 1.77
C CYS A 238 -22.77 -0.57 0.47
N ASP A 239 -23.45 0.57 0.59
CA ASP A 239 -23.99 1.27 -0.58
C ASP A 239 -23.04 2.36 -1.08
N VAL A 240 -22.30 3.01 -0.16
CA VAL A 240 -21.41 4.14 -0.46
C VAL A 240 -20.14 4.07 0.39
N ILE A 241 -18.99 4.38 -0.21
CA ILE A 241 -17.76 4.67 0.54
C ILE A 241 -17.60 6.19 0.64
N VAL A 242 -17.47 6.71 1.86
CA VAL A 242 -17.07 8.11 2.07
C VAL A 242 -15.59 8.13 2.45
N CYS A 243 -14.76 8.80 1.65
CA CYS A 243 -13.32 8.83 1.91
C CYS A 243 -12.67 10.21 1.72
N TRP A 244 -11.49 10.40 2.33
CA TRP A 244 -10.68 11.59 2.05
C TRP A 244 -10.10 11.55 0.64
N LEU A 245 -9.52 10.41 0.23
CA LEU A 245 -8.87 10.24 -1.07
C LEU A 245 -9.46 9.04 -1.81
N HIS A 246 -10.01 9.27 -3.00
CA HIS A 246 -10.46 8.20 -3.88
C HIS A 246 -9.32 7.73 -4.78
N ASP A 247 -9.02 6.44 -4.70
CA ASP A 247 -7.83 5.84 -5.27
C ASP A 247 -8.04 4.37 -5.71
N TRP A 248 -9.27 3.89 -5.64
CA TRP A 248 -9.70 2.59 -6.13
C TRP A 248 -10.49 2.74 -7.43
N GLN A 249 -9.79 2.79 -8.56
CA GLN A 249 -10.39 3.10 -9.87
C GLN A 249 -11.42 2.06 -10.35
N GLU A 250 -11.28 0.81 -9.95
CA GLU A 250 -12.20 -0.31 -10.26
C GLU A 250 -13.20 -0.56 -9.12
N CYS A 251 -13.49 0.46 -8.29
CA CYS A 251 -14.43 0.34 -7.19
C CYS A 251 -15.84 0.04 -7.71
N PRO A 252 -16.48 -1.06 -7.28
CA PRO A 252 -17.83 -1.42 -7.71
C PRO A 252 -18.93 -0.66 -6.94
N ILE A 253 -18.55 0.06 -5.87
CA ILE A 253 -19.43 0.82 -4.98
C ILE A 253 -19.31 2.30 -5.33
N GLU A 254 -20.39 3.06 -5.13
CA GLU A 254 -20.37 4.53 -5.21
C GLU A 254 -19.36 5.10 -4.19
N VAL A 255 -18.59 6.11 -4.60
CA VAL A 255 -17.58 6.75 -3.72
C VAL A 255 -17.81 8.26 -3.66
N ILE A 256 -17.87 8.78 -2.43
CA ILE A 256 -17.90 10.20 -2.12
C ILE A 256 -16.52 10.61 -1.61
N GLU A 257 -15.73 11.27 -2.47
CA GLU A 257 -14.43 11.83 -2.11
C GLU A 257 -14.59 13.22 -1.48
N LEU A 258 -14.36 13.34 -0.18
CA LEU A 258 -14.56 14.59 0.55
C LEU A 258 -13.57 15.69 0.13
N LYS A 259 -12.34 15.34 -0.25
CA LYS A 259 -11.33 16.32 -0.63
C LYS A 259 -11.78 17.16 -1.84
N SER A 260 -12.13 16.50 -2.93
CA SER A 260 -12.62 17.16 -4.15
C SER A 260 -13.92 17.95 -3.93
N ILE A 261 -14.81 17.44 -3.07
CA ILE A 261 -16.06 18.13 -2.71
C ILE A 261 -15.76 19.41 -1.94
N ILE A 262 -14.89 19.35 -0.94
CA ILE A 262 -14.55 20.51 -0.10
C ILE A 262 -13.83 21.58 -0.91
N GLU A 263 -12.90 21.20 -1.78
CA GLU A 263 -12.25 22.13 -2.70
C GLU A 263 -13.27 22.83 -3.62
N THR A 264 -14.35 22.14 -3.98
CA THR A 264 -15.45 22.73 -4.76
C THR A 264 -16.32 23.67 -3.91
N LEU A 265 -16.66 23.27 -2.68
CA LEU A 265 -17.47 24.06 -1.76
C LEU A 265 -16.77 25.34 -1.28
N ASP A 266 -15.46 25.29 -1.06
CA ASP A 266 -14.68 26.45 -0.61
C ASP A 266 -14.52 27.52 -1.71
N ARG A 267 -14.60 27.11 -2.98
CA ARG A 267 -14.59 28.03 -4.13
C ARG A 267 -15.94 28.73 -4.36
N LEU A 268 -17.02 28.29 -3.69
CA LEU A 268 -18.31 28.97 -3.79
C LEU A 268 -18.31 30.24 -2.92
N PRO A 269 -18.86 31.37 -3.39
CA PRO A 269 -18.95 32.57 -2.59
C PRO A 269 -19.72 32.27 -1.30
N ARG A 270 -19.08 32.56 -0.16
CA ARG A 270 -19.73 32.47 1.15
C ARG A 270 -20.95 33.39 1.10
N ARG A 271 -22.15 32.82 1.23
CA ARG A 271 -23.38 33.62 1.34
C ARG A 271 -23.25 34.44 2.62
N SER A 272 -23.09 35.75 2.44
CA SER A 272 -23.11 36.79 3.47
C SER A 272 -24.47 36.87 4.15
#